data_AF-A0A1H5F314-F1
#
_entry.id   AF-A0A1H5F314-F1
#
_cell.length_a   1.000
_cell.length_b   1.000
_cell.length_c   1.000
_cell.angle_alpha   90.00
_cell.angle_beta   90.00
_cell.angle_gamma   90.00
#
_symmetry.space_group_name_H-M   'P 1'
#
loop_
_entity.id
_entity.type
_entity.pdbx_description
1 polymer ?
#
loop_
_entity_poly.entity_id
_entity_poly.type
_entity_poly.pdbx_seq_one_letter_code
_entity_poly.pdbx_strand_id
1 'polypeptide(L)'
;MSVDVAVVENAIVSSGGGAAVSAPVGGVFPADGVFVEVREGEGWTAGWLVADRTDVAGLSVHSVAEDKRVVSVALVPLSPDAPVWEGRVCPDQVVVASVQRPVPVFWERVAGSLAAAMVSRRETATLRERLEGAHADHMKWIDAVATSAHQWADENNLCSEFDRFMEDHDLPPRSREFTVEALVTITTKVSVSVSARSEEVAEGEVDGEVLARALGRRIGGFRRHGLDLREYTVAGVQA
;
A
#
# COMPACT_ATOMS: atom_id res chain seq x y z
N MET A 1 -34.49 45.37 0.47
CA MET A 1 -34.58 44.40 1.58
C MET A 1 -33.30 44.56 2.38
N SER A 2 -33.43 45.22 3.55
CA SER A 2 -32.31 45.63 4.40
C SER A 2 -31.89 44.43 5.24
N VAL A 3 -30.59 44.12 5.29
CA VAL A 3 -30.04 43.05 6.12
C VAL A 3 -29.33 43.70 7.30
N ASP A 4 -29.85 43.47 8.50
CA ASP A 4 -29.28 43.91 9.76
C ASP A 4 -27.92 43.24 10.00
N VAL A 5 -26.88 44.06 10.12
CA VAL A 5 -25.54 43.62 10.57
C VAL A 5 -25.47 43.84 12.07
N ALA A 6 -25.54 42.75 12.84
CA ALA A 6 -25.32 42.78 14.28
C ALA A 6 -23.83 43.00 14.56
N VAL A 7 -23.47 44.23 14.91
CA VAL A 7 -22.15 44.58 15.46
C VAL A 7 -22.15 44.18 16.93
N VAL A 8 -21.42 43.12 17.29
CA VAL A 8 -21.14 42.78 18.69
C VAL A 8 -19.85 43.48 19.08
N GLU A 9 -19.98 44.61 19.77
CA GLU A 9 -18.87 45.27 20.48
C GLU A 9 -18.49 44.40 21.69
N ASN A 10 -17.27 43.88 21.75
CA ASN A 10 -16.75 43.26 22.96
C ASN A 10 -15.71 44.16 23.62
N ALA A 11 -16.03 44.55 24.85
CA ALA A 11 -15.28 45.46 25.69
C ALA A 11 -13.92 44.89 26.12
N ILE A 12 -12.93 45.77 26.12
CA ILE A 12 -11.55 45.53 26.56
C ILE A 12 -11.51 45.50 28.09
N VAL A 13 -10.98 44.42 28.69
CA VAL A 13 -10.52 44.42 30.08
C VAL A 13 -9.06 43.98 30.10
N SER A 14 -8.19 44.91 30.46
CA SER A 14 -6.77 44.67 30.69
C SER A 14 -6.52 44.26 32.14
N SER A 15 -5.83 43.14 32.38
CA SER A 15 -4.97 42.94 33.56
C SER A 15 -4.09 41.72 33.37
N GLY A 16 -2.79 41.85 33.67
CA GLY A 16 -1.75 40.85 33.36
C GLY A 16 -1.66 39.65 34.32
N GLY A 17 -0.76 38.73 33.95
CA GLY A 17 -0.35 37.56 34.72
C GLY A 17 -0.23 36.33 33.83
N GLY A 18 0.99 35.82 33.63
CA GLY A 18 1.23 34.60 32.86
C GLY A 18 0.53 33.41 33.50
N ALA A 19 -0.39 32.78 32.77
CA ALA A 19 -0.99 31.51 33.09
C ALA A 19 -1.46 30.84 31.80
N ALA A 20 -1.30 29.51 31.73
CA ALA A 20 -1.65 28.66 30.61
C ALA A 20 -3.01 29.05 30.01
N VAL A 21 -3.04 29.31 28.70
CA VAL A 21 -4.25 29.67 27.97
C VAL A 21 -5.13 28.43 27.92
N SER A 22 -6.15 28.42 28.79
CA SER A 22 -7.22 27.42 28.77
C SER A 22 -8.06 27.62 27.51
N ALA A 23 -8.31 26.53 26.78
CA ALA A 23 -9.16 26.53 25.60
C ALA A 23 -10.58 27.03 25.97
N PRO A 24 -11.23 27.85 25.13
CA PRO A 24 -12.59 28.28 25.39
C PRO A 24 -13.56 27.08 25.32
N VAL A 25 -14.01 26.64 26.49
CA VAL A 25 -15.12 25.70 26.65
C VAL A 25 -16.41 26.40 26.20
N GLY A 26 -17.02 25.92 25.11
CA GLY A 26 -18.35 26.35 24.67
C GLY A 26 -18.40 27.54 23.70
N GLY A 27 -17.31 27.86 23.00
CA GLY A 27 -17.26 28.97 22.04
C GLY A 27 -17.70 28.57 20.62
N VAL A 28 -18.39 29.49 19.94
CA VAL A 28 -18.61 29.45 18.48
C VAL A 28 -17.26 29.33 17.78
N PHE A 29 -17.15 28.44 16.79
CA PHE A 29 -15.92 28.27 16.01
C PHE A 29 -15.47 29.61 15.40
N PRO A 30 -14.16 29.95 15.38
CA PRO A 30 -13.71 31.26 14.92
C PRO A 30 -14.12 31.55 13.47
N ALA A 31 -14.46 32.80 13.20
CA ALA A 31 -14.87 33.24 11.87
C ALA A 31 -13.69 33.31 10.88
N ASP A 32 -14.01 33.26 9.59
CA ASP A 32 -13.04 33.48 8.52
C ASP A 32 -12.33 34.84 8.71
N GLY A 33 -11.00 34.85 8.59
CA GLY A 33 -10.16 36.05 8.70
C GLY A 33 -9.71 36.37 10.11
N VAL A 34 -10.16 35.63 11.12
CA VAL A 34 -9.60 35.72 12.48
C VAL A 34 -8.19 35.13 12.48
N PHE A 35 -7.28 35.80 13.18
CA PHE A 35 -5.93 35.29 13.37
C PHE A 35 -5.93 34.26 14.51
N VAL A 36 -5.59 33.01 14.19
CA VAL A 36 -5.68 31.86 15.10
C VAL A 36 -4.36 31.09 15.18
N GLU A 37 -4.22 30.32 16.23
CA GLU A 37 -3.17 29.34 16.44
C GLU A 37 -3.82 27.95 16.50
N VAL A 38 -3.34 27.03 15.67
CA VAL A 38 -3.80 25.65 15.60
C VAL A 38 -2.73 24.75 16.18
N ARG A 39 -3.13 23.84 17.08
CA ARG A 39 -2.26 22.84 17.67
C ARG A 39 -2.14 21.61 16.77
N GLU A 40 -0.92 21.29 16.36
CA GLU A 40 -0.58 20.09 15.60
C GLU A 40 0.50 19.29 16.34
N GLY A 41 0.08 18.23 17.06
CA GLY A 41 0.99 17.47 17.92
C GLY A 41 1.61 18.35 19.01
N GLU A 42 2.93 18.48 19.00
CA GLU A 42 3.69 19.36 19.90
C GLU A 42 3.89 20.79 19.35
N GLY A 43 3.55 21.03 18.09
CA GLY A 43 3.72 22.31 17.40
C GLY A 43 2.45 23.17 17.38
N TRP A 44 2.65 24.47 17.21
CA TRP A 44 1.58 25.44 16.95
C TRP A 44 1.83 26.15 15.62
N THR A 45 0.79 26.19 14.78
CA THR A 45 0.80 26.88 13.50
C THR A 45 -0.14 28.07 13.58
N ALA A 46 0.34 29.28 13.24
CA ALA A 46 -0.43 30.52 13.33
C ALA A 46 -0.74 31.10 11.95
N GLY A 47 -1.95 31.62 11.75
CA GLY A 47 -2.36 32.22 10.49
C GLY A 47 -3.77 32.80 10.52
N TRP A 48 -4.15 33.47 9.43
CA TRP A 48 -5.54 33.85 9.22
C TRP A 48 -6.35 32.65 8.79
N LEU A 49 -7.44 32.39 9.51
CA LEU A 49 -8.27 31.20 9.35
C LEU A 49 -9.20 31.30 8.14
N VAL A 50 -9.24 30.23 7.35
CA VAL A 50 -10.37 29.91 6.46
C VAL A 50 -10.91 28.56 6.88
N ALA A 51 -12.22 28.48 7.13
CA ALA A 51 -12.87 27.24 7.56
C ALA A 51 -13.89 26.75 6.53
N ASP A 52 -14.02 25.44 6.38
CA ASP A 52 -15.14 24.86 5.62
C ASP A 52 -16.45 25.12 6.37
N ARG A 53 -17.28 25.99 5.80
CA ARG A 53 -18.57 26.38 6.39
C ARG A 53 -19.53 25.21 6.56
N THR A 54 -19.38 24.16 5.77
CA THR A 54 -20.20 22.94 5.87
C THR A 54 -19.86 22.18 7.14
N ASP A 55 -18.55 22.07 7.45
CA ASP A 55 -18.08 21.45 8.68
C ASP A 55 -18.45 22.30 9.90
N VAL A 56 -18.26 23.61 9.81
CA VAL A 56 -18.63 24.55 10.89
C VAL A 56 -20.13 24.50 11.18
N ALA A 57 -20.98 24.45 10.16
CA ALA A 57 -22.43 24.28 10.33
C ALA A 57 -22.78 22.92 10.95
N GLY A 58 -22.03 21.87 10.61
CA GLY A 58 -22.16 20.53 11.19
C GLY A 58 -21.86 20.48 12.69
N LEU A 59 -21.02 21.38 13.23
CA LEU A 59 -20.71 21.45 14.66
C LEU A 59 -21.93 21.76 15.53
N SER A 60 -22.92 22.47 15.00
CA SER A 60 -24.14 22.83 15.72
C SER A 60 -25.14 21.67 15.84
N VAL A 61 -24.95 20.58 15.08
CA VAL A 61 -25.84 19.41 15.10
C VAL A 61 -25.45 18.48 16.25
N HIS A 62 -26.33 18.36 17.24
CA HIS A 62 -26.06 17.64 18.50
C HIS A 62 -25.95 16.11 18.36
N SER A 63 -26.10 15.55 17.16
CA SER A 63 -26.06 14.10 16.91
C SER A 63 -24.66 13.55 16.60
N VAL A 64 -23.65 14.41 16.45
CA VAL A 64 -22.27 13.99 16.17
C VAL A 64 -21.51 13.88 17.49
N ALA A 65 -20.96 12.69 17.77
CA ALA A 65 -20.04 12.46 18.89
C ALA A 65 -18.92 13.50 18.87
N GLU A 66 -18.63 14.14 20.01
CA GLU A 66 -17.70 15.28 20.10
C GLU A 66 -16.31 14.93 19.54
N ASP A 67 -15.82 13.72 19.79
CA ASP A 67 -14.51 13.22 19.30
C ASP A 67 -14.42 13.05 17.77
N LYS A 68 -15.53 13.21 17.04
CA LYS A 68 -15.58 13.14 15.57
C LYS A 68 -15.91 14.49 14.91
N ARG A 69 -16.05 15.56 15.69
CA ARG A 69 -16.31 16.90 15.18
C ARG A 69 -15.02 17.52 14.69
N VAL A 70 -14.64 17.18 13.46
CA VAL A 70 -13.48 17.75 12.78
C VAL A 70 -13.92 18.81 11.79
N VAL A 71 -13.17 19.90 11.70
CA VAL A 71 -13.35 20.99 10.74
C VAL A 71 -12.14 21.04 9.83
N SER A 72 -12.41 21.08 8.52
CA SER A 72 -11.38 21.35 7.53
C SER A 72 -11.03 22.84 7.57
N VAL A 73 -9.76 23.15 7.79
CA VAL A 73 -9.26 24.52 7.94
C VAL A 73 -8.03 24.75 7.07
N ALA A 74 -7.85 25.99 6.64
CA ALA A 74 -6.61 26.49 6.07
C ALA A 74 -6.14 27.72 6.81
N LEU A 75 -4.83 27.84 6.98
CA LEU A 75 -4.17 28.97 7.62
C LEU A 75 -3.32 29.71 6.60
N VAL A 76 -3.69 30.95 6.33
CA VAL A 76 -2.87 31.86 5.53
C VAL A 76 -1.75 32.41 6.43
N PRO A 77 -0.48 32.16 6.11
CA PRO A 77 0.63 32.55 6.97
C PRO A 77 0.90 34.06 6.90
N LEU A 78 1.58 34.59 7.92
CA LEU A 78 2.00 36.00 7.94
C LEU A 78 3.08 36.31 6.90
N SER A 79 3.96 35.34 6.65
CA SER A 79 5.02 35.49 5.65
C SER A 79 4.47 35.18 4.26
N PRO A 80 4.65 36.07 3.27
CA PRO A 80 4.18 35.84 1.91
C PRO A 80 4.89 34.64 1.23
N ASP A 81 6.07 34.27 1.71
CA ASP A 81 6.87 33.15 1.18
C ASP A 81 6.56 31.82 1.88
N ALA A 82 5.78 31.84 2.96
CA ALA A 82 5.37 30.63 3.64
C ALA A 82 4.18 29.99 2.90
N PRO A 83 4.14 28.64 2.81
CA PRO A 83 3.01 27.95 2.22
C PRO A 83 1.76 28.10 3.10
N VAL A 84 0.59 28.12 2.46
CA VAL A 84 -0.68 27.94 3.15
C VAL A 84 -0.69 26.56 3.79
N TRP A 85 -0.99 26.51 5.09
CA TRP A 85 -1.19 25.25 5.80
C TRP A 85 -2.64 24.83 5.67
N GLU A 86 -2.90 23.55 5.46
CA GLU A 86 -4.23 22.96 5.35
C GLU A 86 -4.29 21.71 6.24
N GLY A 87 -5.39 21.55 6.98
CA GLY A 87 -5.54 20.42 7.88
C GLY A 87 -6.98 20.21 8.35
N ARG A 88 -7.19 19.10 9.07
CA ARG A 88 -8.43 18.83 9.79
C ARG A 88 -8.18 18.94 11.28
N VAL A 89 -8.97 19.76 11.95
CA VAL A 89 -8.78 20.12 13.36
C VAL A 89 -10.07 19.92 14.15
N CYS A 90 -9.93 19.54 15.40
CA CYS A 90 -11.05 19.63 16.35
C CYS A 90 -11.19 21.08 16.84
N PRO A 91 -12.41 21.55 17.19
CA PRO A 91 -12.62 22.90 17.68
C PRO A 91 -11.75 23.31 18.88
N ASP A 92 -11.40 22.38 19.75
CA ASP A 92 -10.53 22.59 20.92
C ASP A 92 -9.04 22.78 20.56
N GLN A 93 -8.64 22.40 19.35
CA GLN A 93 -7.28 22.58 18.83
C GLN A 93 -7.06 23.97 18.22
N VAL A 94 -8.14 24.75 18.02
CA VAL A 94 -8.08 26.09 17.44
C VAL A 94 -8.24 27.12 18.55
N VAL A 95 -7.22 27.96 18.72
CA VAL A 95 -7.22 29.03 19.71
C VAL A 95 -7.12 30.36 18.98
N VAL A 96 -8.00 31.31 19.33
CA VAL A 96 -7.87 32.68 18.82
C VAL A 96 -6.59 33.28 19.39
N ALA A 97 -5.70 33.75 18.52
CA ALA A 97 -4.40 34.25 18.94
C ALA A 97 -4.56 35.46 19.87
N SER A 98 -3.74 35.51 20.92
CA SER A 98 -3.75 36.60 21.90
C SER A 98 -3.44 37.97 21.26
N VAL A 99 -2.63 37.99 20.20
CA VAL A 99 -2.32 39.17 19.41
C VAL A 99 -3.03 39.07 18.06
N GLN A 100 -4.10 39.85 17.90
CA GLN A 100 -4.78 39.95 16.62
C GLN A 100 -3.95 40.73 15.60
N ARG A 101 -3.99 40.26 14.35
CA ARG A 101 -3.37 40.92 13.20
C ARG A 101 -4.45 41.48 12.30
N PRO A 102 -4.28 42.68 11.72
CA PRO A 102 -5.23 43.19 10.75
C PRO A 102 -5.35 42.20 9.60
N VAL A 103 -6.58 41.99 9.13
CA VAL A 103 -6.86 41.14 7.98
C VAL A 103 -6.11 41.69 6.77
N PRO A 104 -5.39 40.85 5.99
CA PRO A 104 -4.64 41.32 4.84
C PRO A 104 -5.57 41.94 3.79
N VAL A 105 -5.10 42.97 3.09
CA VAL A 105 -5.90 43.67 2.07
C VAL A 105 -6.33 42.77 0.89
N PHE A 106 -5.61 41.66 0.67
CA PHE A 106 -5.94 40.69 -0.37
C PHE A 106 -6.95 39.61 0.09
N TRP A 107 -7.37 39.64 1.36
CA TRP A 107 -8.18 38.60 1.99
C TRP A 107 -9.46 38.28 1.22
N GLU A 108 -10.24 39.30 0.89
CA GLU A 108 -11.51 39.18 0.15
C GLU A 108 -11.34 38.46 -1.19
N ARG A 109 -10.15 38.54 -1.81
CA ARG A 109 -9.85 37.87 -3.07
C ARG A 109 -9.52 36.38 -2.88
N VAL A 110 -8.86 36.03 -1.78
CA VAL A 110 -8.29 34.69 -1.59
C VAL A 110 -9.17 33.77 -0.75
N ALA A 111 -9.89 34.31 0.24
CA ALA A 111 -10.63 33.52 1.22
C ALA A 111 -11.68 32.61 0.56
N GLY A 112 -12.48 33.15 -0.36
CA GLY A 112 -13.48 32.38 -1.09
C GLY A 112 -12.87 31.31 -2.01
N SER A 113 -11.76 31.64 -2.68
CA SER A 113 -11.05 30.68 -3.54
C SER A 113 -10.42 29.54 -2.74
N LEU A 114 -9.87 29.86 -1.56
CA LEU A 114 -9.27 28.88 -0.66
C LEU A 114 -10.34 27.95 -0.07
N ALA A 115 -11.46 28.50 0.38
CA ALA A 115 -12.60 27.71 0.87
C ALA A 115 -13.13 26.77 -0.23
N ALA A 116 -13.31 27.26 -1.46
CA ALA A 116 -13.75 26.44 -2.59
C ALA A 116 -12.74 25.33 -2.94
N ALA A 117 -11.44 25.63 -2.89
CA ALA A 117 -10.40 24.64 -3.13
C ALA A 117 -10.39 23.53 -2.08
N MET A 118 -10.60 23.87 -0.80
CA MET A 118 -10.70 22.88 0.29
C MET A 118 -11.90 21.94 0.10
N VAL A 119 -13.07 22.50 -0.22
CA VAL A 119 -14.28 21.71 -0.49
C VAL A 119 -14.06 20.78 -1.67
N SER A 120 -13.52 21.30 -2.78
CA SER A 120 -13.24 20.49 -3.97
C SER A 120 -12.23 19.36 -3.68
N ARG A 121 -11.14 19.65 -2.95
CA ARG A 121 -10.16 18.62 -2.54
C ARG A 121 -10.81 17.53 -1.70
N ARG A 122 -11.66 17.89 -0.74
CA ARG A 122 -12.39 16.91 0.06
C ARG A 122 -13.31 16.05 -0.79
N GLU A 123 -14.12 16.65 -1.66
CA GLU A 123 -15.01 15.91 -2.55
C GLU A 123 -14.23 14.91 -3.41
N THR A 124 -13.12 15.35 -4.01
CA THR A 124 -12.26 14.46 -4.80
C THR A 124 -11.67 13.33 -3.97
N ALA A 125 -11.28 13.57 -2.71
CA ALA A 125 -10.80 12.54 -1.81
C ALA A 125 -11.89 11.51 -1.49
N THR A 126 -13.11 11.97 -1.18
CA THR A 126 -14.25 11.06 -0.91
C THR A 126 -14.65 10.23 -2.12
N LEU A 127 -14.60 10.81 -3.33
CA LEU A 127 -14.89 10.08 -4.57
C LEU A 127 -13.82 9.02 -4.84
N ARG A 128 -12.54 9.35 -4.62
CA ARG A 128 -11.44 8.40 -4.77
C ARG A 128 -11.58 7.23 -3.80
N GLU A 129 -11.83 7.49 -2.52
CA GLU A 129 -12.03 6.46 -1.51
C GLU A 129 -13.20 5.53 -1.86
N ARG A 130 -14.33 6.09 -2.32
CA ARG A 130 -15.49 5.31 -2.77
C ARG A 130 -15.18 4.45 -3.98
N LEU A 131 -14.41 4.97 -4.94
CA LEU A 131 -14.02 4.23 -6.13
C LEU A 131 -13.07 3.08 -5.80
N GLU A 132 -12.08 3.33 -4.93
CA GLU A 132 -11.15 2.29 -4.44
C GLU A 132 -11.90 1.20 -3.67
N GLY A 133 -12.83 1.58 -2.80
CA GLY A 133 -13.70 0.62 -2.10
C GLY A 133 -14.55 -0.22 -3.04
N ALA A 134 -15.23 0.43 -4.00
CA ALA A 134 -16.05 -0.28 -5.00
C ALA A 134 -15.23 -1.22 -5.88
N HIS A 135 -14.01 -0.83 -6.25
CA HIS A 135 -13.09 -1.69 -7.00
C HIS A 135 -12.66 -2.90 -6.18
N ALA A 136 -12.31 -2.72 -4.91
CA ALA A 136 -11.95 -3.81 -4.02
C ALA A 136 -13.12 -4.81 -3.81
N ASP A 137 -14.34 -4.30 -3.64
CA ASP A 137 -15.53 -5.13 -3.49
C ASP A 137 -15.87 -5.88 -4.79
N HIS A 138 -15.70 -5.23 -5.94
CA HIS A 138 -15.88 -5.88 -7.24
C HIS A 138 -14.87 -7.01 -7.45
N MET A 139 -13.60 -6.81 -7.10
CA MET A 139 -12.57 -7.86 -7.20
C MET A 139 -12.87 -9.06 -6.30
N LYS A 140 -13.35 -8.83 -5.07
CA LYS A 140 -13.81 -9.91 -4.18
C LYS A 140 -15.01 -10.67 -4.76
N TRP A 141 -15.94 -9.94 -5.37
CA TRP A 141 -17.09 -10.56 -6.03
C TRP A 141 -16.66 -11.42 -7.23
N ILE A 142 -15.72 -10.96 -8.06
CA ILE A 142 -15.16 -11.77 -9.16
C ILE A 142 -14.53 -13.06 -8.63
N ASP A 143 -13.71 -12.97 -7.58
CA ASP A 143 -13.05 -14.14 -6.96
C ASP A 143 -14.07 -15.14 -6.39
N ALA A 144 -15.12 -14.65 -5.73
CA ALA A 144 -16.20 -15.47 -5.22
C ALA A 144 -16.99 -16.17 -6.35
N VAL A 145 -17.27 -15.46 -7.44
CA VAL A 145 -17.94 -16.03 -8.63
C VAL A 145 -17.06 -17.08 -9.29
N ALA A 146 -15.77 -16.81 -9.47
CA ALA A 146 -14.82 -17.77 -10.03
C ALA A 146 -14.73 -19.04 -9.17
N THR A 147 -14.64 -18.88 -7.86
CA THR A 147 -14.65 -20.00 -6.90
C THR A 147 -15.94 -20.80 -6.97
N SER A 148 -17.10 -20.14 -7.08
CA SER A 148 -18.39 -20.82 -7.23
C SER A 148 -18.51 -21.55 -8.57
N ALA A 149 -18.02 -20.96 -9.66
CA ALA A 149 -18.02 -21.58 -10.98
C ALA A 149 -17.11 -22.82 -11.02
N HIS A 150 -15.94 -22.72 -10.38
CA HIS A 150 -15.05 -23.85 -10.12
C HIS A 150 -15.78 -24.97 -9.39
N GLN A 151 -16.38 -24.70 -8.24
CA GLN A 151 -17.11 -25.72 -7.48
C GLN A 151 -18.22 -26.39 -8.32
N TRP A 152 -19.00 -25.59 -9.05
CA TRP A 152 -20.05 -26.12 -9.91
C TRP A 152 -19.50 -27.01 -11.03
N ALA A 153 -18.36 -26.66 -11.62
CA ALA A 153 -17.71 -27.46 -12.65
C ALA A 153 -17.22 -28.84 -12.12
N ASP A 154 -16.73 -28.89 -10.87
CA ASP A 154 -16.39 -30.16 -10.21
C ASP A 154 -17.63 -31.03 -9.99
N GLU A 155 -18.70 -30.44 -9.45
CA GLU A 155 -19.95 -31.15 -9.17
C GLU A 155 -20.58 -31.76 -10.43
N ASN A 156 -20.31 -31.17 -11.60
CA ASN A 156 -20.87 -31.58 -12.89
C ASN A 156 -19.87 -32.31 -13.81
N ASN A 157 -18.65 -32.62 -13.34
CA ASN A 157 -17.59 -33.33 -14.09
C ASN A 157 -17.22 -32.69 -15.45
N LEU A 158 -17.22 -31.35 -15.55
CA LEU A 158 -16.94 -30.62 -16.81
C LEU A 158 -15.44 -30.35 -17.05
N CYS A 159 -14.59 -31.30 -16.67
CA CYS A 159 -13.17 -31.08 -16.36
C CYS A 159 -12.27 -30.54 -17.49
N SER A 160 -12.61 -30.72 -18.77
CA SER A 160 -11.76 -30.25 -19.88
C SER A 160 -12.43 -29.14 -20.71
N GLU A 161 -13.76 -29.12 -20.78
CA GLU A 161 -14.48 -28.07 -21.51
C GLU A 161 -14.56 -26.77 -20.70
N PHE A 162 -14.67 -26.87 -19.37
CA PHE A 162 -14.68 -25.71 -18.48
C PHE A 162 -13.31 -25.02 -18.41
N ASP A 163 -12.24 -25.79 -18.28
CA ASP A 163 -10.87 -25.24 -18.23
C ASP A 163 -10.52 -24.54 -19.56
N ARG A 164 -10.94 -25.10 -20.71
CA ARG A 164 -10.79 -24.45 -22.01
C ARG A 164 -11.60 -23.17 -22.12
N PHE A 165 -12.83 -23.14 -21.61
CA PHE A 165 -13.65 -21.93 -21.56
C PHE A 165 -13.00 -20.84 -20.70
N MET A 166 -12.40 -21.19 -19.56
CA MET A 166 -11.70 -20.23 -18.70
C MET A 166 -10.46 -19.64 -19.39
N GLU A 167 -9.65 -20.48 -20.05
CA GLU A 167 -8.49 -20.04 -20.85
C GLU A 167 -8.89 -19.13 -22.02
N ASP A 168 -9.95 -19.47 -22.75
CA ASP A 168 -10.46 -18.68 -23.89
C ASP A 168 -10.97 -17.28 -23.48
N HIS A 169 -11.28 -17.08 -22.19
CA HIS A 169 -11.81 -15.84 -21.63
C HIS A 169 -10.82 -15.06 -20.74
N ASP A 170 -9.52 -15.40 -20.76
CA ASP A 170 -8.48 -14.80 -19.92
C ASP A 170 -8.77 -14.90 -18.41
N LEU A 171 -9.53 -15.93 -18.01
CA LEU A 171 -9.82 -16.22 -16.60
C LEU A 171 -8.80 -17.23 -16.05
N PRO A 172 -8.39 -17.08 -14.77
CA PRO A 172 -7.37 -17.95 -14.20
C PRO A 172 -7.85 -19.41 -14.19
N PRO A 173 -7.15 -20.33 -14.89
CA PRO A 173 -7.49 -21.75 -14.87
C PRO A 173 -7.17 -22.35 -13.50
N ARG A 174 -7.76 -23.50 -13.20
CA ARG A 174 -7.54 -24.20 -11.93
C ARG A 174 -6.11 -24.69 -11.80
N SER A 175 -5.49 -24.45 -10.64
CA SER A 175 -4.25 -25.11 -10.26
C SER A 175 -4.54 -26.57 -9.87
N ARG A 176 -3.88 -27.51 -10.55
CA ARG A 176 -3.89 -28.94 -10.20
C ARG A 176 -2.48 -29.37 -9.81
N GLU A 177 -2.38 -30.19 -8.78
CA GLU A 177 -1.14 -30.90 -8.47
C GLU A 177 -0.94 -32.02 -9.49
N PHE A 178 0.12 -31.89 -10.30
CA PHE A 178 0.58 -32.95 -11.18
C PHE A 178 1.89 -33.52 -10.64
N THR A 179 1.91 -34.82 -10.35
CA THR A 179 3.14 -35.55 -10.09
C THR A 179 3.70 -36.05 -11.42
N VAL A 180 4.77 -35.42 -11.89
CA VAL A 180 5.47 -35.83 -13.12
C VAL A 180 6.70 -36.64 -12.74
N GLU A 181 6.72 -37.91 -13.12
CA GLU A 181 7.91 -38.76 -13.01
C GLU A 181 8.85 -38.50 -14.19
N ALA A 182 10.02 -37.92 -13.92
CA ALA A 182 11.04 -37.64 -14.93
C ALA A 182 12.21 -38.63 -14.80
N LEU A 183 12.49 -39.37 -15.89
CA LEU A 183 13.66 -40.24 -15.99
C LEU A 183 14.81 -39.47 -16.66
N VAL A 184 15.93 -39.33 -15.94
CA VAL A 184 17.12 -38.59 -16.40
C VAL A 184 18.28 -39.55 -16.65
N THR A 185 18.81 -39.56 -17.87
CA THR A 185 20.02 -40.32 -18.25
C THR A 185 21.25 -39.41 -18.20
N ILE A 186 22.25 -39.77 -17.40
CA ILE A 186 23.49 -38.99 -17.23
C ILE A 186 24.65 -39.68 -17.95
N THR A 187 25.20 -39.07 -18.99
CA THR A 187 26.41 -39.54 -19.69
C THR A 187 27.65 -38.87 -19.11
N THR A 188 28.60 -39.64 -18.55
CA THR A 188 29.83 -39.09 -17.95
C THR A 188 31.06 -39.81 -18.50
N LYS A 189 32.10 -39.05 -18.89
CA LYS A 189 33.42 -39.59 -19.27
C LYS A 189 34.28 -39.82 -18.04
N VAL A 190 34.87 -40.99 -17.89
CA VAL A 190 35.76 -41.33 -16.76
C VAL A 190 37.09 -41.84 -17.31
N SER A 191 38.19 -41.27 -16.82
CA SER A 191 39.55 -41.74 -17.12
C SER A 191 40.00 -42.71 -16.03
N VAL A 192 40.42 -43.91 -16.43
CA VAL A 192 40.98 -44.93 -15.54
C VAL A 192 42.43 -45.17 -15.93
N SER A 193 43.34 -45.06 -14.96
CA SER A 193 44.76 -45.41 -15.17
C SER A 193 44.97 -46.86 -14.78
N VAL A 194 45.36 -47.70 -15.74
CA VAL A 194 45.68 -49.13 -15.53
C VAL A 194 47.12 -49.36 -15.97
N SER A 195 47.89 -50.14 -15.20
CA SER A 195 49.26 -50.50 -15.56
C SER A 195 49.25 -51.83 -16.31
N ALA A 196 49.44 -51.80 -17.63
CA ALA A 196 49.47 -52.99 -18.50
C ALA A 196 50.74 -53.05 -19.35
N ARG A 197 51.04 -54.23 -19.90
CA ARG A 197 52.23 -54.48 -20.74
C ARG A 197 51.98 -54.19 -22.23
N SER A 198 50.73 -53.98 -22.62
CA SER A 198 50.29 -53.56 -23.96
C SER A 198 48.90 -52.91 -23.87
N GLU A 199 48.53 -52.15 -24.91
CA GLU A 199 47.25 -51.45 -25.00
C GLU A 199 46.05 -52.39 -25.01
N GLU A 200 46.09 -53.48 -25.79
CA GLU A 200 45.05 -54.52 -25.80
C GLU A 200 44.82 -55.17 -24.42
N VAL A 201 45.89 -55.30 -23.63
CA VAL A 201 45.77 -55.83 -22.26
C VAL A 201 45.23 -54.76 -21.31
N ALA A 202 45.51 -53.48 -21.55
CA ALA A 202 44.92 -52.38 -20.79
C ALA A 202 43.39 -52.29 -21.00
N GLU A 203 42.92 -52.47 -22.24
CA GLU A 203 41.48 -52.49 -22.55
C GLU A 203 40.75 -53.67 -21.89
N GLY A 204 41.36 -54.85 -21.90
CA GLY A 204 40.79 -56.06 -21.30
C GLY A 204 40.67 -56.02 -19.77
N GLU A 205 41.50 -55.21 -19.10
CA GLU A 205 41.50 -55.04 -17.63
C GLU A 205 40.47 -53.98 -17.17
N VAL A 206 39.88 -53.21 -18.08
CA VAL A 206 38.83 -52.23 -17.76
C VAL A 206 37.47 -52.92 -17.79
N ASP A 207 37.08 -53.48 -16.64
CA ASP A 207 35.75 -54.05 -16.44
C ASP A 207 34.72 -53.03 -15.89
N GLY A 208 33.46 -53.44 -15.87
CA GLY A 208 32.37 -52.63 -15.34
C GLY A 208 32.51 -52.28 -13.86
N GLU A 209 33.27 -53.06 -13.07
CA GLU A 209 33.51 -52.77 -11.66
C GLU A 209 34.56 -51.67 -11.45
N VAL A 210 35.61 -51.68 -12.27
CA VAL A 210 36.65 -50.65 -12.30
C VAL A 210 36.04 -49.31 -12.72
N LEU A 211 35.19 -49.30 -13.75
CA LEU A 211 34.46 -48.11 -14.20
C LEU A 211 33.46 -47.63 -13.14
N ALA A 212 32.68 -48.53 -12.54
CA ALA A 212 31.78 -48.21 -11.43
C ALA A 212 32.55 -47.59 -10.25
N ARG A 213 33.72 -48.13 -9.89
CA ARG A 213 34.54 -47.60 -8.79
C ARG A 213 35.10 -46.22 -9.13
N ALA A 214 35.55 -46.01 -10.37
CA ALA A 214 36.06 -44.71 -10.83
C ALA A 214 34.96 -43.65 -10.92
N LEU A 215 33.78 -44.00 -11.42
CA LEU A 215 32.59 -43.14 -11.43
C LEU A 215 32.11 -42.84 -10.00
N GLY A 216 32.13 -43.83 -9.11
CA GLY A 216 31.79 -43.69 -7.71
C GLY A 216 32.72 -42.73 -6.96
N ARG A 217 34.02 -42.72 -7.26
CA ARG A 217 34.96 -41.73 -6.71
C ARG A 217 34.69 -40.30 -7.20
N ARG A 218 34.24 -40.14 -8.45
CA ARG A 218 33.97 -38.83 -9.05
C ARG A 218 32.63 -38.22 -8.63
N ILE A 219 31.60 -39.04 -8.44
CA ILE A 219 30.22 -38.60 -8.16
C ILE A 219 29.85 -38.82 -6.68
N GLY A 220 30.75 -39.36 -5.84
CA GLY A 220 30.50 -39.51 -4.41
C GLY A 220 29.63 -40.72 -4.02
N GLY A 221 29.66 -41.78 -4.83
CA GLY A 221 28.96 -43.05 -4.55
C GLY A 221 27.60 -43.18 -5.24
N PHE A 222 27.61 -43.33 -6.57
CA PHE A 222 26.43 -43.46 -7.42
C PHE A 222 25.41 -44.55 -6.99
N ARG A 223 25.87 -45.68 -6.44
CA ARG A 223 24.97 -46.75 -5.96
C ARG A 223 24.14 -46.36 -4.72
N ARG A 224 24.61 -45.40 -3.91
CA ARG A 224 23.83 -44.89 -2.77
C ARG A 224 22.62 -44.07 -3.21
N HIS A 225 22.62 -43.61 -4.45
CA HIS A 225 21.55 -42.84 -5.07
C HIS A 225 20.67 -43.67 -6.02
N GLY A 226 20.76 -45.01 -5.97
CA GLY A 226 19.94 -45.91 -6.79
C GLY A 226 20.25 -45.90 -8.29
N LEU A 227 21.39 -45.33 -8.69
CA LEU A 227 21.83 -45.28 -10.09
C LEU A 227 22.52 -46.61 -10.45
N ASP A 228 22.11 -47.20 -11.57
CA ASP A 228 22.64 -48.45 -12.11
C ASP A 228 23.40 -48.19 -13.42
N LEU A 229 24.56 -48.81 -13.58
CA LEU A 229 25.39 -48.66 -14.78
C LEU A 229 24.99 -49.75 -15.78
N ARG A 230 23.99 -49.46 -16.64
CA ARG A 230 23.44 -50.46 -17.56
C ARG A 230 24.26 -50.65 -18.83
N GLU A 231 24.86 -49.59 -19.36
CA GLU A 231 25.63 -49.61 -20.61
C GLU A 231 26.89 -48.74 -20.49
N TYR A 232 28.03 -49.21 -21.00
CA TYR A 232 29.26 -48.45 -21.09
C TYR A 232 29.98 -48.70 -22.41
N THR A 233 30.78 -47.72 -22.85
CA THR A 233 31.61 -47.83 -24.05
C THR A 233 32.98 -47.23 -23.73
N VAL A 234 34.04 -47.98 -23.99
CA VAL A 234 35.42 -47.50 -23.83
C VAL A 234 35.78 -46.71 -25.08
N ALA A 235 35.92 -45.39 -24.93
CA ALA A 235 36.24 -44.48 -26.03
C ALA A 235 37.75 -44.18 -26.05
N GLY A 236 38.54 -45.16 -26.50
CA GLY A 236 39.96 -45.05 -26.82
C GLY A 236 40.92 -45.08 -25.62
N VAL A 237 42.05 -45.76 -25.82
CA VAL A 237 43.19 -45.78 -24.89
C VAL A 237 44.24 -44.78 -25.38
N GLN A 238 44.82 -44.03 -24.44
CA GLN A 238 45.97 -43.15 -24.71
C GLN A 238 47.05 -43.45 -23.68
N ALA A 239 48.29 -43.62 -24.17
CA ALA A 239 49.51 -43.81 -23.38
C ALA A 239 50.09 -42.47 -22.90
#